data_AF-A0A223P136-F1
#
_entry.id   AF-A0A223P136-F1
#
_cell.length_a   1.000
_cell.length_b   1.000
_cell.length_c   1.000
_cell.angle_alpha   90.00
_cell.angle_beta   90.00
_cell.angle_gamma   90.00
#
_symmetry.space_group_name_H-M   'P 1'
#
loop_
_entity.id
_entity.type
_entity.pdbx_description
1 polymer ?
#
loop_
_entity_poly.entity_id
_entity_poly.type
_entity_poly.pdbx_seq_one_letter_code
_entity_poly.pdbx_strand_id
1 'polypeptide(L)'
;MSSHIHLVVANDESNLPAIIRDLKSYTAKRIIQMITDNPTESRREWMLHLFKYFAKFHNQNSEYQFWQKTNHPIELYSNGVFDQKVDYIYRNPVESMTVNDESAYVYSSANPDSPFKVDES
;
A
#
# COMPACT_ATOMS: atom_id res chain seq x y z
N MET A 1 -5.06 3.59 -2.94
CA MET A 1 -5.55 4.95 -2.63
C MET A 1 -4.39 5.86 -2.29
N SER A 2 -4.59 7.18 -2.17
CA SER A 2 -3.49 8.16 -2.03
C SER A 2 -2.70 8.05 -0.72
N SER A 3 -3.28 7.47 0.34
CA SER A 3 -2.66 7.33 1.67
C SER A 3 -2.51 5.90 2.18
N HIS A 4 -3.07 4.91 1.48
CA HIS A 4 -3.06 3.50 1.87
C HIS A 4 -3.23 2.58 0.65
N ILE A 5 -2.91 1.31 0.85
CA ILE A 5 -3.02 0.26 -0.16
C ILE A 5 -3.92 -0.87 0.36
N HIS A 6 -4.65 -1.51 -0.56
CA HIS A 6 -5.34 -2.77 -0.33
C HIS A 6 -4.69 -3.81 -1.23
N LEU A 7 -4.50 -5.02 -0.71
CA LEU A 7 -3.85 -6.12 -1.40
C LEU A 7 -4.61 -7.40 -1.11
N VAL A 8 -4.80 -8.21 -2.14
CA VAL A 8 -5.09 -9.64 -2.01
C VAL A 8 -3.77 -10.36 -2.23
N VAL A 9 -3.38 -11.23 -1.29
CA VAL A 9 -2.09 -11.92 -1.33
C VAL A 9 -2.28 -13.39 -0.95
N ALA A 10 -1.62 -14.26 -1.70
CA ALA A 10 -1.51 -15.68 -1.41
C ALA A 10 -0.02 -16.03 -1.21
N ASN A 11 0.23 -17.04 -0.37
CA ASN A 11 1.57 -17.60 -0.19
C ASN A 11 1.46 -19.08 0.22
N ASP A 12 2.08 -19.96 -0.55
CA ASP A 12 2.07 -21.41 -0.32
C ASP A 12 2.67 -21.79 1.04
N GLU A 13 3.67 -21.03 1.50
CA GLU A 13 4.39 -21.30 2.76
C GLU A 13 3.69 -20.72 4.00
N SER A 14 2.47 -20.17 3.87
CA SER A 14 1.68 -19.60 4.99
C SER A 14 2.36 -18.50 5.80
N ASN A 15 3.48 -17.92 5.32
CA ASN A 15 4.24 -16.89 6.04
C ASN A 15 3.93 -15.45 5.58
N LEU A 16 2.64 -15.12 5.46
CA LEU A 16 2.20 -13.78 5.11
C LEU A 16 2.74 -12.68 6.04
N PRO A 17 2.87 -12.87 7.37
CA PRO A 17 3.43 -11.85 8.25
C PRO A 17 4.86 -11.44 7.88
N ALA A 18 5.72 -12.39 7.48
CA ALA A 18 7.08 -12.07 7.04
C ALA A 18 7.07 -11.30 5.71
N ILE A 19 6.24 -11.71 4.75
CA ILE A 19 6.09 -11.02 3.46
C ILE A 19 5.65 -9.57 3.68
N ILE A 20 4.63 -9.34 4.50
CA ILE A 20 4.15 -7.98 4.80
C ILE A 20 5.20 -7.15 5.54
N ARG A 21 5.95 -7.75 6.47
CA ARG A 21 7.07 -7.08 7.15
C ARG A 21 8.12 -6.62 6.14
N ASP A 22 8.53 -7.51 5.24
CA ASP A 22 9.61 -7.25 4.30
C ASP A 22 9.18 -6.26 3.22
N LEU A 23 7.94 -6.37 2.72
CA LEU A 23 7.31 -5.36 1.85
C LEU A 23 7.35 -3.97 2.50
N LYS A 24 6.87 -3.85 3.75
CA LYS A 24 6.84 -2.56 4.45
C LYS A 24 8.24 -2.01 4.68
N SER A 25 9.20 -2.85 5.08
CA SER A 25 10.59 -2.44 5.33
C SER A 25 11.29 -1.96 4.05
N TYR A 26 11.18 -2.73 2.96
CA TYR A 26 11.80 -2.41 1.69
C TYR A 26 11.22 -1.13 1.08
N THR A 27 9.89 -1.06 0.99
CA THR A 27 9.19 0.09 0.38
C THR A 27 9.37 1.37 1.18
N ALA A 28 9.32 1.31 2.52
CA ALA A 28 9.57 2.49 3.34
C ALA A 28 10.94 3.10 3.07
N LYS A 29 12.00 2.27 3.09
CA LYS A 29 13.37 2.72 2.80
C LYS A 29 13.47 3.34 1.42
N ARG A 30 12.91 2.67 0.41
CA ARG A 30 13.00 3.14 -0.98
C ARG A 30 12.23 4.45 -1.20
N ILE A 31 11.02 4.56 -0.66
CA ILE A 31 10.17 5.76 -0.80
C ILE A 31 10.80 6.95 -0.06
N ILE A 32 11.29 6.75 1.17
CA ILE A 32 11.97 7.81 1.92
C ILE A 32 13.19 8.29 1.14
N GLN A 33 14.01 7.38 0.59
CA GLN A 33 15.15 7.75 -0.24
C GLN A 33 14.71 8.57 -1.47
N MET A 34 13.68 8.11 -2.18
CA MET A 34 13.14 8.82 -3.36
C MET A 34 12.63 10.22 -3.02
N ILE A 35 12.03 10.42 -1.84
CA ILE A 35 11.58 11.74 -1.38
C ILE A 35 12.79 12.62 -1.05
N THR A 36 13.75 12.12 -0.28
CA THR A 36 14.98 12.84 0.09
C THR A 36 15.77 13.29 -1.13
N ASP A 37 15.94 12.40 -2.12
CA ASP A 37 16.75 12.64 -3.31
C ASP A 37 16.01 13.43 -4.40
N ASN A 38 14.73 13.76 -4.20
CA ASN A 38 13.95 14.52 -5.17
C ASN A 38 13.89 16.02 -4.79
N PRO A 39 14.75 16.88 -5.37
CA PRO A 39 14.73 18.31 -5.08
C PRO A 39 13.50 19.05 -5.61
N THR A 40 12.70 18.42 -6.48
CA THR A 40 11.52 19.05 -7.11
C THR A 40 10.21 18.75 -6.39
N GLU A 41 10.20 17.82 -5.43
CA GLU A 41 9.00 17.53 -4.63
C GLU A 41 8.78 18.63 -3.59
N SER A 42 7.79 19.48 -3.83
CA SER A 42 7.48 20.65 -2.99
C SER A 42 7.13 20.28 -1.54
N ARG A 43 6.66 19.06 -1.28
CA ARG A 43 6.27 18.58 0.05
C ARG A 43 7.39 17.83 0.78
N ARG A 44 8.59 17.72 0.20
CA ARG A 44 9.70 16.91 0.72
C ARG A 44 9.98 17.15 2.20
N GLU A 45 10.29 18.40 2.56
CA GLU A 45 10.65 18.76 3.95
C GLU A 45 9.51 18.46 4.94
N TRP A 46 8.27 18.73 4.53
CA TRP A 46 7.09 18.46 5.34
C TRP A 46 6.89 16.95 5.58
N MET A 47 6.99 16.12 4.54
CA MET A 47 6.87 14.67 4.66
C MET A 47 7.97 14.07 5.55
N LEU A 48 9.24 14.44 5.31
CA LEU A 48 10.37 13.96 6.12
C LEU A 48 10.24 14.38 7.58
N HIS A 49 9.79 15.62 7.85
CA HIS A 49 9.51 16.08 9.19
C HIS A 49 8.46 15.21 9.89
N LEU A 50 7.33 14.93 9.23
CA LEU A 50 6.28 14.08 9.79
C LEU A 50 6.78 12.66 10.07
N PHE A 51 7.45 12.04 9.11
CA PHE A 51 7.98 10.69 9.28
C PHE A 51 8.98 10.60 10.44
N LYS A 52 9.82 11.62 10.61
CA LYS A 52 10.78 11.71 11.72
C LYS A 52 10.09 11.98 13.05
N TYR A 53 9.06 12.81 13.06
CA TYR A 53 8.27 13.09 14.27
C TYR A 53 7.59 11.82 14.79
N PHE A 54 6.89 11.09 13.93
CA PHE A 54 6.17 9.88 14.33
C PHE A 54 7.10 8.72 14.71
N ALA A 55 8.31 8.65 14.13
CA ALA A 55 9.30 7.65 14.52
C ALA A 55 9.72 7.74 16.00
N LYS A 56 9.70 8.94 16.60
CA LYS A 56 10.10 9.16 18.01
C LYS A 56 9.22 8.44 19.01
N PHE A 57 7.96 8.16 18.67
CA PHE A 57 7.00 7.50 19.57
C PHE A 57 7.11 5.97 19.51
N HIS A 58 8.08 5.43 18.78
CA HIS A 58 8.19 4.01 18.53
C HIS A 58 9.63 3.51 18.67
N ASN A 59 9.85 2.58 19.61
CA ASN A 59 11.17 2.02 19.94
C ASN A 59 11.67 0.98 18.91
N GLN A 60 11.84 1.38 17.65
CA GLN A 60 12.36 0.50 16.59
C GLN A 60 13.67 1.00 15.96
N ASN A 61 14.35 1.97 16.59
CA ASN A 61 15.65 2.51 16.13
C ASN A 61 15.65 2.98 14.66
N SER A 62 14.50 3.42 14.13
CA SER A 62 14.40 3.98 12.78
C SER A 62 14.39 5.51 12.86
N GLU A 63 15.11 6.17 11.97
CA GLU A 63 15.06 7.64 11.85
C GLU A 63 13.68 8.14 11.37
N TYR A 64 12.99 7.32 10.55
CA TYR A 64 11.74 7.68 9.90
C TYR A 64 10.70 6.56 10.02
N GLN A 65 9.43 6.93 10.14
CA GLN A 65 8.29 6.03 10.05
C GLN A 65 7.40 6.41 8.87
N PHE A 66 7.38 5.58 7.83
CA PHE A 66 6.51 5.75 6.66
C PHE A 66 5.18 5.01 6.84
N TRP A 67 5.23 3.69 7.08
CA TRP A 67 4.04 2.88 7.30
C TRP A 67 3.54 2.96 8.75
N GLN A 68 2.23 2.88 8.94
CA GLN A 68 1.65 2.56 10.24
C GLN A 68 2.10 1.16 10.70
N LYS A 69 2.16 0.91 12.01
CA LYS A 69 2.59 -0.39 12.54
C LYS A 69 1.61 -1.51 12.23
N THR A 70 0.32 -1.21 12.37
CA THR A 70 -0.76 -2.18 12.17
C THR A 70 -0.99 -2.47 10.69
N ASN A 71 -1.66 -3.60 10.46
CA ASN A 71 -2.33 -3.96 9.22
C ASN A 71 -3.71 -4.51 9.60
N HIS A 72 -4.59 -4.71 8.63
CA HIS A 72 -5.93 -5.25 8.84
C HIS A 72 -6.13 -6.48 7.95
N PRO A 73 -5.52 -7.63 8.32
CA PRO A 73 -5.65 -8.85 7.53
C PRO A 73 -7.06 -9.40 7.66
N ILE A 74 -7.63 -9.83 6.54
CA ILE A 74 -8.91 -10.54 6.49
C ILE A 74 -8.65 -11.84 5.74
N GLU A 75 -8.97 -12.96 6.37
CA GLU A 75 -8.86 -14.27 5.74
C GLU A 75 -9.94 -14.45 4.67
N LEU A 76 -9.52 -14.92 3.49
CA LEU A 76 -10.39 -15.18 2.35
C LEU A 76 -10.71 -16.69 2.31
N TYR A 77 -11.63 -17.12 3.16
CA TYR A 77 -11.94 -18.53 3.40
C TYR A 77 -12.90 -19.17 2.38
N SER A 78 -13.42 -18.40 1.43
CA SER A 78 -14.30 -18.91 0.37
C SER A 78 -14.26 -17.99 -0.85
N ASN A 79 -14.60 -18.53 -2.02
CA ASN A 79 -14.65 -17.75 -3.25
C ASN A 79 -15.61 -16.56 -3.14
N GLY A 80 -16.77 -16.72 -2.51
CA GLY A 80 -17.70 -15.60 -2.31
C GLY A 80 -17.13 -14.46 -1.45
N VAL A 81 -16.27 -14.78 -0.48
CA VAL A 81 -15.56 -13.76 0.32
C VAL A 81 -14.42 -13.14 -0.48
N PHE A 82 -13.71 -13.94 -1.28
CA PHE A 82 -12.69 -13.45 -2.20
C PHE A 82 -13.28 -12.45 -3.19
N ASP A 83 -14.34 -12.83 -3.92
CA ASP A 83 -15.01 -11.99 -4.91
C ASP A 83 -15.49 -10.68 -4.28
N GLN A 84 -16.13 -10.76 -3.11
CA GLN A 84 -16.56 -9.57 -2.37
C GLN A 84 -15.40 -8.61 -2.06
N LYS A 85 -14.22 -9.13 -1.69
CA LYS A 85 -13.06 -8.30 -1.35
C LYS A 85 -12.36 -7.75 -2.57
N VAL A 86 -12.30 -8.49 -3.67
CA VAL A 86 -11.81 -8.00 -4.96
C VAL A 86 -12.70 -6.84 -5.43
N ASP A 87 -14.02 -7.03 -5.46
CA ASP A 87 -14.98 -5.98 -5.83
C ASP A 87 -14.85 -4.74 -4.95
N TYR A 88 -14.70 -4.93 -3.63
CA TYR A 88 -14.46 -3.82 -2.70
C TYR A 88 -13.18 -3.04 -3.09
N ILE A 89 -12.07 -3.72 -3.38
CA ILE A 89 -10.81 -3.09 -3.75
C ILE A 89 -10.96 -2.31 -5.06
N TYR A 90 -11.65 -2.89 -6.06
CA TYR A 90 -11.85 -2.27 -7.37
C TYR A 90 -12.75 -1.04 -7.30
N ARG A 91 -13.80 -1.10 -6.48
CA ARG A 91 -14.75 0.01 -6.31
C ARG A 91 -14.26 1.13 -5.42
N ASN A 92 -13.25 0.91 -4.57
CA ASN A 92 -12.76 1.94 -3.62
C ASN A 92 -12.46 3.31 -4.28
N PRO A 93 -11.75 3.39 -5.42
CA PRO A 93 -11.52 4.65 -6.13
C PRO A 93 -12.79 5.37 -6.61
N VAL A 94 -13.86 4.62 -6.91
CA VAL A 94 -15.16 5.17 -7.31
C VAL A 94 -15.93 5.67 -6.09
N GLU A 95 -16.00 4.87 -5.02
CA GLU A 95 -16.66 5.24 -3.76
C GLU A 95 -16.01 6.47 -3.11
N SER A 96 -14.69 6.65 -3.28
CA SER A 96 -13.97 7.83 -2.83
C SER A 96 -14.02 9.01 -3.80
N MET A 97 -14.82 8.92 -4.88
CA MET A 97 -14.97 9.94 -5.93
C MET A 97 -13.64 10.37 -6.56
N THR A 98 -12.65 9.47 -6.62
CA THR A 98 -11.36 9.74 -7.27
C THR A 98 -11.46 9.55 -8.78
N VAL A 99 -12.28 8.59 -9.20
CA VAL A 99 -12.59 8.28 -10.61
C VAL A 99 -14.07 7.96 -10.74
N ASN A 100 -14.63 8.07 -11.94
CA ASN A 100 -16.02 7.70 -12.21
C ASN A 100 -16.18 6.22 -12.56
N ASP A 101 -15.08 5.52 -12.82
CA ASP A 101 -15.04 4.13 -13.25
C ASP A 101 -13.82 3.44 -12.64
N GLU A 102 -13.96 2.19 -12.19
CA GLU A 102 -12.90 1.43 -11.51
C GLU A 102 -11.68 1.19 -12.42
N SER A 103 -11.92 0.99 -13.72
CA SER A 103 -10.87 0.76 -14.70
C SER A 103 -10.09 2.05 -14.99
N ALA A 104 -10.60 3.22 -14.61
CA ALA A 104 -9.90 4.49 -14.82
C ALA A 104 -8.83 4.77 -13.75
N TYR A 105 -8.78 4.02 -12.64
CA TYR A 105 -7.75 4.21 -11.63
C TYR A 105 -6.46 3.47 -12.01
N VAL A 106 -5.49 4.22 -12.56
CA VAL A 106 -4.21 3.71 -13.11
C VAL A 106 -3.43 2.82 -12.14
N TYR A 107 -3.58 3.03 -10.82
CA TYR A 107 -2.87 2.25 -9.80
C TYR A 107 -3.73 1.11 -9.20
N SER A 108 -4.69 0.59 -9.96
CA SER A 108 -5.50 -0.61 -9.61
C SER A 108 -5.27 -1.70 -10.64
N SER A 109 -5.46 -2.96 -10.27
CA SER A 109 -5.51 -4.09 -11.21
C SER A 109 -6.83 -4.18 -11.97
N ALA A 110 -7.85 -3.40 -11.59
CA ALA A 110 -9.07 -3.21 -12.39
C ALA A 110 -8.81 -2.43 -13.69
N ASN A 111 -7.69 -1.70 -13.76
CA ASN A 111 -7.29 -0.98 -14.96
C ASN A 111 -6.52 -1.92 -15.90
N PRO A 112 -6.98 -2.13 -17.15
CA PRO A 112 -6.32 -3.02 -18.10
C PRO A 112 -4.93 -2.52 -18.56
N ASP A 113 -4.68 -1.22 -18.46
CA ASP A 113 -3.42 -0.55 -18.76
C ASP A 113 -2.54 -0.36 -17.51
N SER A 114 -2.91 -0.98 -16.38
CA SER A 114 -2.17 -0.87 -15.13
C SER A 114 -0.73 -1.35 -15.29
N PRO A 115 0.27 -0.64 -14.73
CA PRO A 115 1.65 -1.10 -14.75
C PRO A 115 1.87 -2.32 -13.83
N PHE A 116 0.89 -2.68 -13.00
CA PHE A 116 0.97 -3.83 -12.12
C PHE A 116 0.60 -5.11 -12.87
N LYS A 117 1.56 -6.03 -12.96
CA LYS A 117 1.27 -7.40 -13.36
C LYS A 117 0.73 -8.14 -12.14
N VAL A 118 -0.57 -8.42 -12.16
CA VAL A 118 -1.19 -9.30 -11.18
C VAL A 118 -1.11 -10.74 -11.64
N ASP A 119 -1.08 -11.65 -10.68
CA ASP A 119 -1.30 -13.06 -10.96
C ASP A 119 -2.79 -13.25 -11.19
N GLU A 120 -3.14 -13.78 -12.36
CA GLU A 120 -4.53 -14.10 -12.75
C GLU A 120 -4.86 -15.59 -12.54
N SER A 121 -3.91 -16.36 -12.00
CA SER A 121 -4.05 -17.81 -11.79
C SER A 121 -4.75 -18.21 -10.49
#